data_AF-X1FT58-F1
#
_entry.id   AF-X1FT58-F1
#
_cell.length_a   1.000
_cell.length_b   1.000
_cell.length_c   1.000
_cell.angle_alpha   90.00
_cell.angle_beta   90.00
_cell.angle_gamma   90.00
#
_symmetry.space_group_name_H-M   'P 1'
#
loop_
_entity.id
_entity.type
_entity.pdbx_description
1 polymer ?
#
loop_
_entity_poly.entity_id
_entity_poly.type
_entity_poly.pdbx_seq_one_letter_code
_entity_poly.pdbx_strand_id
1 'polypeptide(L)' 'MPKKAPIKLTPEQKSRLESLADDVEWLNEEIRRAKLVGLDVGDLEERFKKTTGIRKRMLEEYV' A
#
# COMPACT_ATOMS: atom_id res chain seq x y z
N MET A 1 22.98 15.77 -17.83
CA MET A 1 22.78 14.93 -16.63
C MET A 1 22.55 13.50 -17.09
N PRO A 2 23.28 12.48 -16.62
CA PRO A 2 22.97 11.11 -16.99
C PRO A 2 21.57 10.80 -16.44
N LYS A 3 20.62 10.46 -17.32
CA LYS A 3 19.31 9.95 -16.91
C LYS A 3 19.57 8.66 -16.14
N LYS A 4 19.40 8.68 -14.81
CA LYS A 4 19.46 7.45 -14.01
C LYS A 4 18.52 6.45 -14.65
N ALA A 5 19.02 5.23 -14.91
CA ALA A 5 18.18 4.16 -15.41
C ALA A 5 16.96 4.00 -14.47
N PRO A 6 15.74 3.83 -15.00
CA PRO A 6 14.57 3.64 -14.16
C PRO A 6 14.82 2.44 -13.24
N ILE A 7 14.73 2.68 -11.93
CA ILE A 7 14.85 1.64 -10.92
C ILE A 7 13.67 0.70 -11.15
N LYS A 8 13.92 -0.53 -11.58
CA LYS A 8 12.86 -1.55 -11.71
C LYS A 8 12.84 -2.40 -10.45
N LEU A 9 11.64 -2.85 -10.08
CA LEU A 9 11.47 -3.87 -9.06
C LEU A 9 12.08 -5.18 -9.55
N THR A 10 12.77 -5.88 -8.66
CA THR A 10 13.10 -7.29 -8.92
C THR A 10 11.82 -8.12 -8.88
N PRO A 11 11.77 -9.30 -9.52
CA PRO A 11 10.62 -10.20 -9.45
C PRO A 11 10.19 -10.52 -8.01
N GLU A 12 11.15 -10.69 -7.10
CA GLU A 12 10.90 -10.95 -5.69
C GLU A 12 10.26 -9.76 -4.99
N GLN A 13 10.73 -8.53 -5.28
CA GLN A 13 10.14 -7.31 -4.73
C GLN A 13 8.71 -7.10 -5.22
N LYS A 14 8.47 -7.34 -6.51
CA LYS A 14 7.12 -7.29 -7.09
C LYS A 14 6.20 -8.31 -6.43
N SER A 15 6.63 -9.57 -6.34
CA SER A 15 5.85 -10.64 -5.71
C SER A 15 5.51 -10.33 -4.24
N ARG A 16 6.45 -9.78 -3.48
CA ARG A 16 6.21 -9.33 -2.09
C ARG A 16 5.21 -8.18 -2.00
N LEU A 17 5.21 -7.25 -2.95
CA LEU A 17 4.22 -6.18 -2.97
C LEU A 17 2.85 -6.72 -3.38
N GLU A 18 2.79 -7.61 -4.36
CA GLU A 18 1.53 -8.24 -4.81
C GLU A 18 0.90 -9.09 -3.71
N SER A 19 1.69 -9.86 -2.94
CA SER A 19 1.19 -10.70 -1.84
C SER A 19 0.52 -9.91 -0.70
N LEU A 20 0.79 -8.61 -0.57
CA LEU A 20 0.14 -7.74 0.41
C LEU A 20 -1.28 -7.30 -0.02
N ALA A 21 -1.77 -7.70 -1.20
CA ALA A 21 -3.09 -7.28 -1.68
C ALA A 21 -4.21 -7.66 -0.70
N ASP A 22 -4.23 -8.92 -0.27
CA ASP A 22 -5.26 -9.46 0.60
C ASP A 22 -5.20 -8.81 1.99
N ASP A 23 -4.00 -8.62 2.53
CA ASP A 23 -3.79 -7.93 3.82
C ASP A 23 -4.29 -6.48 3.76
N VAL A 24 -4.03 -5.79 2.64
CA VAL A 24 -4.50 -4.42 2.41
C VAL A 24 -6.02 -4.36 2.33
N GLU A 25 -6.66 -5.30 1.63
CA GLU A 25 -8.11 -5.37 1.55
C GLU A 25 -8.73 -5.64 2.93
N TRP A 26 -8.19 -6.62 3.66
CA TRP A 26 -8.62 -6.95 5.00
C TRP A 26 -8.49 -5.76 5.96
N LEU A 27 -7.35 -5.08 5.99
CA LEU A 27 -7.14 -3.91 6.84
C LEU A 27 -8.11 -2.76 6.51
N ASN A 28 -8.42 -2.57 5.22
CA ASN A 28 -9.39 -1.56 4.81
C ASN A 28 -10.80 -1.89 5.34
N GLU A 29 -11.19 -3.17 5.33
CA GLU A 29 -12.45 -3.60 5.95
C GLU A 29 -12.46 -3.38 7.46
N GLU A 30 -11.39 -3.74 8.16
CA GLU A 30 -11.31 -3.58 9.62
C GLU A 30 -11.36 -2.11 10.04
N ILE A 31 -10.69 -1.21 9.31
CA ILE A 31 -10.82 0.25 9.51
C ILE A 31 -12.27 0.68 9.33
N ARG A 32 -12.98 0.17 8.31
CA ARG A 32 -14.39 0.46 8.08
C ARG A 32 -15.27 -0.05 9.22
N ARG A 33 -15.05 -1.27 9.70
CA ARG A 33 -15.78 -1.86 10.84
C ARG A 33 -15.56 -1.05 12.12
N ALA A 34 -14.32 -0.68 12.40
CA ALA A 34 -13.96 0.14 13.57
C ALA A 34 -14.71 1.49 13.58
N LYS A 35 -14.79 2.16 12.42
CA LYS A 35 -15.57 3.40 12.26
C LYS A 35 -17.06 3.19 12.54
N LEU A 36 -17.64 2.08 12.08
CA LEU A 36 -19.06 1.79 12.28
C LEU A 36 -19.43 1.60 13.74
N VAL A 37 -18.51 1.07 14.55
CA VAL A 37 -18.70 0.90 16.00
C VAL A 37 -18.26 2.13 16.81
N GLY A 38 -17.89 3.23 16.15
CA GLY A 38 -17.55 4.50 16.78
C GLY A 38 -16.13 4.60 17.34
N LEU A 39 -15.20 3.73 16.93
CA LEU A 39 -13.79 3.85 17.31
C LEU A 39 -13.13 4.99 16.52
N ASP A 40 -12.32 5.79 17.23
CA ASP A 40 -11.44 6.76 16.58
C ASP A 40 -10.24 6.03 15.97
N VAL A 41 -10.21 6.00 14.64
CA VAL A 41 -9.16 5.37 13.83
C VAL A 41 -8.56 6.35 12.80
N GLY A 42 -8.71 7.66 13.01
CA GLY A 42 -8.28 8.68 12.04
C GLY A 42 -6.81 8.57 11.66
N ASP A 43 -5.93 8.56 12.66
CA ASP A 43 -4.48 8.41 12.46
C ASP A 43 -4.10 7.09 11.76
N LEU A 44 -4.82 6.01 12.09
CA LEU A 44 -4.57 4.69 11.54
C LEU A 44 -4.98 4.63 10.06
N GLU A 45 -6.14 5.21 9.73
CA GLU A 45 -6.59 5.34 8.34
C GLU A 45 -5.64 6.20 7.50
N GLU A 46 -5.13 7.31 8.03
CA GLU A 46 -4.20 8.17 7.31
C GLU A 46 -2.89 7.42 6.98
N ARG A 47 -2.32 6.73 7.99
CA ARG A 47 -1.12 5.90 7.80
C ARG A 47 -1.35 4.78 6.80
N PHE A 48 -2.51 4.14 6.87
CA PHE A 48 -2.91 3.09 5.94
C PHE A 48 -2.99 3.62 4.50
N LYS A 49 -3.68 4.74 4.27
CA LYS A 49 -3.78 5.39 2.93
C LYS A 49 -2.42 5.79 2.38
N LYS A 50 -1.55 6.36 3.22
CA LYS A 50 -0.20 6.73 2.82
C LYS A 50 0.62 5.51 2.37
N THR A 51 0.58 4.44 3.15
CA THR A 51 1.39 3.23 2.92
C THR A 51 0.90 2.46 1.70
N THR A 52 -0.41 2.29 1.57
CA THR A 52 -1.02 1.62 0.40
C THR A 52 -0.84 2.42 -0.88
N GLY A 53 -0.89 3.76 -0.80
CA GLY A 53 -0.56 4.64 -1.92
C GLY A 53 0.88 4.50 -2.39
N ILE A 54 1.85 4.31 -1.47
CA ILE A 54 3.24 4.01 -1.85
C ILE A 54 3.33 2.67 -2.58
N ARG A 55 2.73 1.61 -2.04
CA ARG A 55 2.68 0.29 -2.68
C ARG A 55 2.11 0.38 -4.10
N LYS A 56 0.99 1.07 -4.28
CA LYS A 56 0.33 1.25 -5.58
C LYS A 56 1.26 1.92 -6.59
N ARG A 57 1.86 3.07 -6.22
CA ARG A 57 2.83 3.76 -7.08
C ARG A 57 4.05 2.89 -7.41
N MET A 58 4.54 2.11 -6.44
CA MET A 58 5.67 1.21 -6.70
C MET A 58 5.34 0.15 -7.75
N LEU A 59 4.12 -0.40 -7.72
CA LEU A 59 3.66 -1.37 -8.70
C LEU A 59 3.34 -0.74 -10.07
N GLU A 60 2.95 0.54 -10.11
CA GLU A 60 2.64 1.25 -11.37
C GLU A 60 3.89 1.81 -12.08
N GLU A 61 4.83 2.37 -11.32
CA GLU A 61 5.97 3.13 -11.86
C GLU A 61 7.23 2.28 -12.07
N TYR A 62 7.36 1.15 -11.36
CA TYR A 62 8.60 0.39 -11.31
C TYR A 62 8.46 -1.10 -11.67
N VAL A 63 7.31 -1.55 -12.18
CA VAL A 63 7.10 -2.90 -12.75
C VAL A 63 7.39 -2.93 -14.25
#